data_AF-A0A654TUV7-F1
#
_entry.id   AF-A0A654TUV7-F1
#
_cell.length_a   1.000
_cell.length_b   1.000
_cell.length_c   1.000
_cell.angle_alpha   90.00
_cell.angle_beta   90.00
_cell.angle_gamma   90.00
#
_symmetry.space_group_name_H-M   'P 1'
#
loop_
_entity.id
_entity.type
_entity.pdbx_description
1 polymer ?
#
loop_
_entity_poly.entity_id
_entity_poly.type
_entity_poly.pdbx_seq_one_letter_code
_entity_poly.pdbx_strand_id
1 'polypeptide(L)'
;MHASADPGRPTNVHLRVHGWPNQQFALLFVDWLAANPGAREDYLTVKCDADRRADGELARYVTAKEPWFLDAYQRAWEWADAVHWRP
;
A
#
# COMPACT_ATOMS: atom_id res chain seq x y z
N MET A 1 -7.90 -4.73 -13.82
CA MET A 1 -6.70 -5.25 -13.14
C MET A 1 -6.04 -6.22 -14.12
N HIS A 2 -4.74 -6.07 -14.41
CA HIS A 2 -4.01 -6.97 -15.32
C HIS A 2 -3.15 -7.92 -14.49
N ALA A 3 -3.19 -9.22 -14.81
CA ALA A 3 -2.46 -10.27 -14.11
C ALA A 3 -1.56 -11.06 -15.07
N SER A 4 -0.49 -11.66 -14.53
CA SER A 4 0.35 -12.63 -15.24
C SER A 4 -0.42 -13.92 -15.53
N ALA A 5 -0.10 -14.58 -16.65
CA ALA A 5 -0.60 -15.90 -17.01
C ALA A 5 0.17 -17.05 -16.33
N ASP A 6 1.26 -16.76 -15.61
CA ASP A 6 2.04 -17.75 -14.85
C ASP A 6 1.40 -18.00 -13.46
N PRO A 7 0.80 -19.18 -13.22
CA PRO A 7 0.19 -19.49 -11.93
C PRO A 7 1.22 -19.65 -10.79
N GLY A 8 2.49 -19.91 -11.11
CA GLY A 8 3.58 -19.98 -10.12
C GLY A 8 4.06 -18.62 -9.65
N ARG A 9 3.66 -17.54 -10.34
CA ARG A 9 4.07 -16.16 -10.00
C ARG A 9 2.95 -15.14 -10.24
N PRO A 10 1.92 -15.13 -9.36
CA PRO A 10 0.89 -14.10 -9.41
C PRO A 10 1.50 -12.70 -9.38
N THR A 11 1.14 -11.86 -10.36
CA THR A 11 1.74 -10.52 -10.52
C THR A 11 0.64 -9.52 -10.84
N ASN A 12 0.55 -8.43 -10.06
CA ASN A 12 -0.33 -7.30 -10.34
C ASN A 12 0.41 -6.27 -11.19
N VAL A 13 -0.12 -5.93 -12.37
CA VAL A 13 0.42 -4.86 -13.21
C VAL A 13 -0.51 -3.65 -13.15
N HIS A 14 -0.05 -2.57 -12.52
CA HIS A 14 -0.77 -1.31 -12.40
C HIS A 14 -0.28 -0.30 -13.43
N LEU A 15 -1.14 0.04 -14.39
CA LEU A 15 -0.91 1.15 -15.32
C LEU A 15 -1.55 2.42 -14.74
N ARG A 16 -0.77 3.51 -14.64
CA ARG A 16 -1.23 4.78 -14.06
C ARG A 16 -0.68 5.96 -14.86
N VAL A 17 -1.42 7.07 -14.86
CA VAL A 17 -1.04 8.31 -15.56
C VAL A 17 0.09 9.00 -14.80
N HIS A 18 1.09 9.50 -15.53
CA HIS A 18 2.21 10.23 -14.95
C HIS A 18 1.72 11.45 -14.14
N GLY A 19 2.18 11.56 -12.89
CA GLY A 19 1.87 12.66 -11.98
C GLY A 19 0.52 12.56 -11.27
N TRP A 20 -0.33 11.56 -11.58
CA TRP A 20 -1.62 11.41 -10.89
C TRP A 20 -1.43 10.94 -9.44
N PRO A 21 -2.34 11.30 -8.51
CA PRO A 21 -2.17 11.00 -7.08
C PRO A 21 -1.92 9.53 -6.78
N ASN A 22 -2.63 8.62 -7.45
CA ASN A 22 -2.47 7.19 -7.27
C ASN A 22 -1.15 6.63 -7.87
N GLN A 23 -0.56 7.34 -8.84
CA GLN A 23 0.75 7.01 -9.41
C GLN A 23 1.86 7.43 -8.46
N GLN A 24 1.79 8.67 -7.97
CA GLN A 24 2.75 9.23 -7.02
C GLN A 24 2.72 8.46 -5.69
N PHE A 25 1.52 8.20 -5.15
CA PHE A 25 1.36 7.50 -3.89
C PHE A 25 1.92 6.07 -3.93
N ALA A 26 1.83 5.39 -5.07
CA ALA A 26 2.39 4.03 -5.21
C ALA A 26 3.93 4.01 -5.08
N LEU A 27 4.61 5.10 -5.47
CA LEU A 27 6.05 5.27 -5.28
C LEU A 27 6.36 5.71 -3.85
N LEU A 28 5.71 6.79 -3.40
CA LEU A 28 5.85 7.37 -2.08
C LEU A 28 5.67 6.33 -0.96
N PHE A 29 4.66 5.48 -1.06
CA PHE A 29 4.34 4.51 -0.01
C PHE A 29 5.50 3.55 0.29
N VAL A 30 6.28 3.15 -0.74
CA VAL A 30 7.43 2.27 -0.56
C VAL A 30 8.56 2.98 0.17
N ASP A 31 8.91 4.19 -0.28
CA ASP A 31 9.98 4.99 0.31
C ASP A 31 9.64 5.40 1.75
N TRP A 32 8.40 5.81 1.98
CA TRP A 32 7.89 6.15 3.30
C TRP A 32 7.98 4.97 4.27
N LEU A 33 7.54 3.77 3.89
CA LEU A 33 7.65 2.58 4.76
C LEU A 33 9.11 2.13 4.99
N ALA A 34 10.00 2.36 4.02
CA ALA A 34 11.42 2.09 4.19
C ALA A 34 12.03 3.03 5.23
N ALA A 35 11.70 4.32 5.16
CA ALA A 35 12.22 5.36 6.05
C ALA A 35 11.56 5.39 7.44
N ASN A 36 10.36 4.81 7.60
CA ASN A 36 9.58 4.88 8.84
C ASN A 36 9.28 3.47 9.41
N PRO A 37 10.18 2.88 10.22
CA PRO A 37 9.99 1.55 10.79
C PRO A 37 8.68 1.36 11.57
N GLY A 38 8.25 2.36 12.33
CA GLY A 38 6.97 2.30 13.07
C GLY A 38 5.77 2.16 12.15
N ALA A 39 5.71 2.95 11.06
CA ALA A 39 4.63 2.83 10.08
C ALA A 39 4.62 1.46 9.37
N ARG A 40 5.81 0.86 9.18
CA ARG A 40 5.95 -0.50 8.63
C ARG A 40 5.43 -1.56 9.60
N GLU A 41 5.68 -1.41 10.90
CA GLU A 41 5.17 -2.30 11.94
C GLU A 41 3.63 -2.19 12.08
N ASP A 42 3.09 -0.97 12.02
CA ASP A 42 1.65 -0.72 11.97
C ASP A 42 1.02 -1.44 10.76
N TYR A 43 1.61 -1.27 9.58
CA TYR A 43 1.10 -1.88 8.36
C TYR A 43 1.16 -3.42 8.41
N LEU A 44 2.21 -3.99 9.01
CA LEU A 44 2.31 -5.42 9.24
C LEU A 44 1.18 -5.93 10.14
N THR A 45 0.93 -5.23 11.25
CA THR A 45 -0.14 -5.57 12.19
C THR A 45 -1.50 -5.57 11.49
N VAL A 46 -1.80 -4.52 10.71
CA VAL A 46 -3.03 -4.41 9.92
C VAL A 46 -3.17 -5.56 8.92
N LYS A 47 -2.08 -5.97 8.26
CA LYS A 47 -2.10 -7.11 7.32
C LYS A 47 -2.40 -8.42 8.04
N CYS A 48 -1.74 -8.70 9.17
CA CYS A 48 -1.96 -9.93 9.93
C CYS A 48 -3.40 -9.99 10.48
N ASP A 49 -3.92 -8.86 10.95
CA ASP A 49 -5.27 -8.75 11.47
C ASP A 49 -6.33 -8.95 10.39
N ALA A 50 -6.11 -8.38 9.20
CA ALA A 50 -6.98 -8.58 8.05
C ALA A 50 -6.97 -10.04 7.58
N ASP A 51 -5.80 -10.67 7.51
CA ASP A 51 -5.66 -12.07 7.08
C ASP A 51 -6.40 -13.02 8.04
N ARG A 52 -6.21 -12.83 9.34
CA ARG A 52 -6.90 -13.60 10.39
C ARG A 52 -8.43 -13.45 10.35
N ARG A 53 -8.95 -12.33 9.86
CA ARG A 53 -10.40 -12.07 9.72
C ARG A 53 -10.97 -12.44 8.36
N ALA A 54 -10.10 -12.74 7.38
CA ALA A 54 -10.51 -12.95 6.01
C ALA A 54 -11.05 -14.36 5.76
N ASP A 55 -10.71 -15.35 6.60
CA ASP A 55 -11.08 -16.76 6.41
C ASP A 55 -10.73 -17.30 5.00
N GLY A 56 -9.64 -16.81 4.42
CA GLY A 56 -9.22 -17.14 3.04
C GLY A 56 -9.95 -16.36 1.93
N GLU A 57 -10.89 -15.48 2.26
CA GLU A 57 -11.62 -14.65 1.30
C GLU A 57 -10.87 -13.34 1.01
N LEU A 58 -10.35 -13.19 -0.20
CA LEU A 58 -9.59 -12.01 -0.62
C LEU A 58 -10.37 -10.70 -0.47
N ALA A 59 -11.67 -10.71 -0.73
CA ALA A 59 -12.50 -9.50 -0.60
C ALA A 59 -12.52 -8.98 0.83
N ARG A 60 -12.69 -9.86 1.82
CA ARG A 60 -12.65 -9.51 3.25
C ARG A 60 -11.29 -8.98 3.66
N TYR A 61 -10.22 -9.60 3.17
CA TYR A 61 -8.85 -9.13 3.40
C TYR A 61 -8.65 -7.69 2.90
N VAL A 62 -9.09 -7.40 1.67
CA VAL A 62 -8.97 -6.06 1.08
C VAL A 62 -9.76 -5.04 1.88
N THR A 63 -11.05 -5.31 2.13
CA THR A 63 -11.93 -4.40 2.86
C THR A 63 -11.45 -4.13 4.28
N ALA A 64 -10.91 -5.13 4.98
CA ALA A 64 -10.41 -4.96 6.35
C ALA A 64 -9.20 -4.01 6.43
N LYS A 65 -8.43 -3.84 5.35
CA LYS A 65 -7.25 -2.98 5.32
C LYS A 65 -7.52 -1.56 4.85
N GLU A 66 -8.56 -1.36 4.03
CA GLU A 66 -8.88 -0.06 3.43
C GLU A 66 -8.91 1.11 4.43
N PRO A 67 -9.52 0.99 5.63
CA PRO A 67 -9.60 2.11 6.56
C PRO A 67 -8.24 2.66 7.00
N TRP A 68 -7.23 1.79 7.15
CA TRP A 68 -5.89 2.21 7.56
C TRP A 68 -5.20 3.06 6.47
N PHE A 69 -5.50 2.83 5.20
CA PHE A 69 -4.89 3.58 4.10
C PHE A 69 -5.32 5.05 4.07
N LEU A 70 -6.48 5.41 4.63
CA LEU A 70 -6.93 6.81 4.71
C LEU A 70 -5.97 7.65 5.56
N ASP A 71 -5.62 7.14 6.74
CA ASP A 71 -4.67 7.78 7.65
C ASP A 71 -3.22 7.66 7.13
N ALA A 72 -2.83 6.49 6.63
CA ALA A 72 -1.48 6.28 6.10
C ALA A 72 -1.19 7.18 4.87
N TYR A 73 -2.19 7.46 4.04
CA TYR A 73 -2.05 8.38 2.92
C TYR A 73 -1.63 9.77 3.39
N GLN A 74 -2.29 10.31 4.42
CA GLN A 74 -1.97 11.62 4.98
C GLN A 74 -0.56 11.63 5.58
N ARG A 75 -0.24 10.66 6.46
CA ARG A 75 1.09 10.57 7.11
C ARG A 75 2.23 10.43 6.10
N ALA A 76 2.01 9.69 5.01
CA ALA A 76 3.02 9.54 3.96
C ALA A 76 3.30 10.88 3.26
N TRP A 77 2.28 11.68 2.96
CA TRP A 77 2.45 13.00 2.35
C TRP A 77 3.03 14.03 3.30
N GLU A 78 2.65 14.02 4.59
CA GLU A 78 3.28 14.86 5.61
C GLU A 78 4.79 14.58 5.71
N TRP A 79 5.17 13.30 5.69
CA TRP A 79 6.58 12.91 5.61
C TRP A 79 7.25 13.39 4.31
N ALA A 80 6.57 13.22 3.17
CA ALA A 80 7.10 13.63 1.87
C ALA A 80 7.42 15.13 1.84
N ASP A 81 6.52 15.95 2.37
CA ASP A 81 6.70 17.41 2.45
C ASP A 81 7.87 17.77 3.37
N ALA A 82 7.96 17.12 4.54
CA ALA A 82 9.00 17.38 5.53
C ALA A 82 10.43 17.08 5.03
N VAL A 83 10.59 16.07 4.17
CA VAL A 83 11.89 15.67 3.61
C VAL A 83 12.09 16.14 2.17
N HIS A 84 11.17 16.93 1.63
CA HIS A 84 11.15 17.36 0.23
C HIS A 84 11.29 16.19 -0.76
N TRP A 85 10.60 15.08 -0.47
CA TRP A 85 10.63 13.88 -1.29
C TRP A 85 10.20 14.18 -2.73
N ARG A 86 10.84 13.48 -3.68
CA ARG A 86 10.52 13.51 -5.11
C ARG A 86 10.52 12.06 -5.64
N PRO A 87 9.56 11.70 -6.51
CA PRO A 87 9.50 10.38 -7.15
C PRO A 87 10.61 10.14 -8.19
#